data_AF-A0A832L4M9-F1
#
_entry.id   AF-A0A832L4M9-F1
#
_cell.length_a   1.000
_cell.length_b   1.000
_cell.length_c   1.000
_cell.angle_alpha   90.00
_cell.angle_beta   90.00
_cell.angle_gamma   90.00
#
_symmetry.space_group_name_H-M   'P 1'
#
loop_
_entity.id
_entity.type
_entity.pdbx_description
1 polymer ?
#
loop_
_entity_poly.entity_id
_entity_poly.type
_entity_poly.pdbx_seq_one_letter_code
_entity_poly.pdbx_strand_id
1 'polypeptide(L)'
;MKLINLFKSLEAEIADQFETLESFPGAGEIEINYGFRTILYFDFFINEKIELTTCSCNKMMMVDGGWIDDPTADDDLITVMEKSFCLLLRERYNELEEKATDEKREREQEKIFRTGDEVAQENGFGSVADSYKQ
;
A
#
# COMPACT_ATOMS: atom_id res chain seq x y z
N MET A 1 0.01 5.57 -26.33
CA MET A 1 0.54 4.46 -25.49
C MET A 1 -0.47 3.30 -25.49
N LYS A 2 -0.06 2.04 -25.30
CA LYS A 2 -1.01 0.92 -25.16
C LYS A 2 -1.58 0.87 -23.74
N LEU A 3 -2.85 0.53 -23.59
CA LEU A 3 -3.53 0.45 -22.28
C LEU A 3 -2.83 -0.49 -21.30
N ILE A 4 -2.31 -1.62 -21.76
CA ILE A 4 -1.57 -2.56 -20.90
C ILE A 4 -0.31 -1.94 -20.26
N ASN A 5 0.33 -0.98 -20.95
CA ASN A 5 1.50 -0.30 -20.39
C ASN A 5 1.09 0.72 -19.33
N LEU A 6 -0.09 1.32 -19.47
CA LEU A 6 -0.64 2.23 -18.46
C LEU A 6 -0.91 1.51 -17.15
N PHE A 7 -1.55 0.34 -17.20
CA PHE A 7 -1.82 -0.43 -15.98
C PHE A 7 -0.53 -0.84 -15.29
N LYS A 8 0.49 -1.29 -16.03
CA LYS A 8 1.80 -1.63 -15.45
C LYS A 8 2.50 -0.44 -14.81
N SER A 9 2.43 0.72 -15.46
CA SER A 9 2.95 1.96 -14.86
C SER A 9 2.20 2.30 -13.58
N LEU A 10 0.87 2.23 -13.59
CA LEU A 10 0.04 2.53 -12.42
C LEU A 10 0.33 1.58 -11.26
N GLU A 11 0.42 0.27 -11.51
CA GLU A 11 0.81 -0.72 -10.49
C GLU A 11 2.18 -0.41 -9.87
N ALA A 12 3.14 -0.02 -10.69
CA ALA A 12 4.49 0.32 -10.23
C ALA A 12 4.50 1.60 -9.37
N GLU A 13 3.81 2.66 -9.81
CA GLU A 13 3.71 3.92 -9.06
C GLU A 13 2.97 3.74 -7.73
N ILE A 14 1.89 2.92 -7.70
CA ILE A 14 1.22 2.55 -6.45
C ILE A 14 2.19 1.80 -5.53
N ALA A 15 2.95 0.82 -6.05
CA ALA A 15 3.89 0.08 -5.23
C ALA A 15 4.95 1.00 -4.60
N ASP A 16 5.52 1.92 -5.38
CA ASP A 16 6.56 2.87 -4.93
C ASP A 16 6.02 3.85 -3.87
N GLN A 17 4.81 4.39 -4.07
CA GLN A 17 4.12 5.22 -3.08
C GLN A 17 3.97 4.49 -1.74
N PHE A 18 3.57 3.21 -1.76
CA PHE A 18 3.38 2.44 -0.52
C PHE A 18 4.67 1.93 0.11
N GLU A 19 5.77 1.85 -0.63
CA GLU A 19 7.09 1.59 -0.05
C GLU A 19 7.67 2.82 0.68
N THR A 20 7.30 4.02 0.22
CA THR A 20 7.79 5.29 0.77
C THR A 20 6.88 5.92 1.82
N LEU A 21 5.63 5.44 1.96
CA LEU A 21 4.67 5.94 2.95
C LEU A 21 5.13 5.65 4.39
N GLU A 22 5.52 6.71 5.10
CA GLU A 22 5.82 6.65 6.56
C GLU A 22 4.55 6.45 7.40
N SER A 23 3.37 6.87 6.88
CA SER A 23 2.08 6.74 7.55
C SER A 23 0.95 6.47 6.56
N PHE A 24 0.01 5.61 6.97
CA PHE A 24 -1.09 5.13 6.15
C PHE A 24 -2.24 6.13 5.89
N PRO A 25 -2.66 6.99 6.83
CA PRO A 25 -3.65 8.04 6.56
C PRO A 25 -3.00 9.23 5.83
N GLY A 26 -3.64 9.71 4.77
CA GLY A 26 -3.10 10.83 4.00
C GLY A 26 -3.68 10.96 2.60
N ALA A 27 -3.34 12.08 1.97
CA ALA A 27 -3.57 12.28 0.54
C ALA A 27 -2.34 11.79 -0.22
N GLY A 28 -2.57 11.15 -1.37
CA GLY A 28 -1.51 10.73 -2.28
C GLY A 28 -1.86 11.08 -3.71
N GLU A 29 -0.83 11.31 -4.51
CA GLU A 29 -0.92 11.78 -5.89
C GLU A 29 0.05 10.97 -6.76
N ILE A 30 -0.39 10.55 -7.94
CA ILE A 30 0.41 9.80 -8.92
C ILE A 30 0.26 10.45 -10.28
N GLU A 31 1.37 10.62 -10.99
CA GLU A 31 1.39 11.16 -12.35
C GLU A 31 1.98 10.15 -13.34
N ILE A 32 1.23 9.81 -14.39
CA ILE A 32 1.71 8.93 -15.46
C ILE A 32 1.75 9.70 -16.77
N ASN A 33 2.95 9.79 -17.35
CA ASN A 33 3.14 10.37 -18.68
C ASN A 33 2.32 9.60 -19.73
N TYR A 34 1.31 10.25 -20.30
CA TYR A 34 0.41 9.65 -21.29
C TYR A 34 0.84 9.92 -22.73
N GLY A 35 1.36 11.13 -22.97
CA GLY A 35 1.77 11.60 -24.28
C GLY A 35 2.60 12.87 -24.21
N PHE A 36 2.78 13.53 -25.36
CA PHE A 36 3.49 14.81 -25.40
C PHE A 36 2.70 15.85 -24.61
N ARG A 37 3.30 16.39 -23.54
CA ARG A 37 2.68 17.41 -22.67
C ARG A 37 1.33 16.98 -22.08
N THR A 38 1.11 15.67 -21.89
CA THR A 38 -0.13 15.14 -21.30
C THR A 38 0.20 14.05 -20.28
N ILE A 39 -0.50 14.11 -19.15
CA ILE A 39 -0.39 13.14 -18.06
C ILE A 39 -1.78 12.61 -17.71
N LEU A 40 -1.81 11.39 -17.15
CA LEU A 40 -2.90 10.95 -16.30
C LEU A 40 -2.50 11.27 -14.87
N TYR A 41 -3.32 12.07 -14.21
CA TYR A 41 -3.15 12.49 -12.83
C TYR A 41 -4.16 11.73 -11.97
N PHE A 42 -3.67 11.06 -10.94
CA PHE A 42 -4.46 10.27 -10.02
C PHE A 42 -4.30 10.86 -8.62
N ASP A 43 -5.41 11.01 -7.90
CA ASP A 43 -5.39 11.40 -6.50
C ASP A 43 -6.24 10.47 -5.65
N PHE A 44 -5.86 10.33 -4.39
CA PHE A 44 -6.60 9.53 -3.44
C PHE A 44 -6.44 10.06 -2.02
N PHE A 45 -7.41 9.74 -1.17
CA PHE A 45 -7.36 10.06 0.26
C PHE A 45 -7.78 8.86 1.10
N ILE A 46 -6.93 8.56 2.07
CA ILE A 46 -7.15 7.49 3.04
C ILE A 46 -7.32 8.13 4.41
N ASN A 47 -8.46 7.85 5.04
CA ASN A 47 -8.79 8.44 6.34
C ASN A 47 -8.03 7.75 7.49
N GLU A 48 -8.17 8.27 8.71
CA GLU A 48 -7.56 7.69 9.92
C GLU A 48 -8.05 6.28 10.25
N LYS A 49 -9.22 5.89 9.73
CA LYS A 49 -9.76 4.53 9.84
C LYS A 49 -9.24 3.62 8.73
N ILE A 50 -8.25 4.07 7.96
CA ILE A 50 -7.59 3.24 6.96
C ILE A 50 -8.56 2.90 5.80
N GLU A 51 -9.54 3.76 5.54
CA GLU A 51 -10.52 3.58 4.45
C GLU A 51 -10.19 4.51 3.28
N LEU A 52 -10.22 3.98 2.05
CA LEU A 52 -10.16 4.77 0.81
C LEU A 52 -11.47 5.57 0.66
N THR A 53 -11.39 6.87 0.90
CA THR A 53 -12.55 7.77 0.89
C THR A 53 -12.69 8.54 -0.41
N THR A 54 -11.57 8.92 -1.04
CA THR A 54 -11.54 9.51 -2.38
C THR A 54 -10.53 8.78 -3.24
N CYS A 55 -10.83 8.72 -4.53
CA CYS A 55 -10.00 8.12 -5.56
C CYS A 55 -10.49 8.68 -6.89
N SER A 56 -9.63 9.36 -7.65
CA SER A 56 -10.00 9.93 -8.94
C SER A 56 -8.89 9.80 -9.98
N CYS A 57 -9.26 9.93 -11.25
CA CYS A 57 -8.32 10.05 -12.35
C CYS A 57 -8.75 11.19 -13.27
N ASN A 58 -7.80 12.04 -13.65
CA ASN A 58 -8.00 13.08 -14.65
C ASN A 58 -6.88 13.02 -15.69
N LYS A 59 -7.15 13.53 -16.89
CA LYS A 59 -6.12 13.73 -17.90
C LYS A 59 -5.79 15.21 -17.93
N MET A 60 -4.53 15.55 -17.73
CA MET A 60 -4.08 16.93 -17.75
C MET A 60 -3.17 17.19 -18.94
N MET A 61 -3.15 18.43 -19.41
CA MET A 61 -2.26 18.91 -20.47
C MET A 61 -1.47 20.14 -20.02
N MET A 62 -0.22 20.24 -20.47
CA MET A 62 0.66 21.38 -20.15
C MET A 62 0.41 22.54 -21.11
N VAL A 63 -0.07 23.66 -20.59
CA VAL A 63 -0.33 24.92 -21.30
C VAL A 63 0.37 26.06 -20.57
N ASP A 64 1.18 26.83 -21.29
CA ASP A 64 1.90 28.00 -20.77
C ASP A 64 2.69 27.76 -19.45
N GLY A 65 3.15 26.52 -19.24
CA GLY A 65 3.92 26.13 -18.06
C GLY A 65 3.09 25.66 -16.87
N GLY A 66 1.76 25.56 -17.00
CA GLY A 66 0.87 24.97 -16.01
C GLY A 66 0.12 23.74 -16.53
N TRP A 67 -0.23 22.82 -15.62
CA TRP A 67 -1.12 21.70 -15.91
C TRP A 67 -2.57 22.15 -15.79
N ILE A 68 -3.37 21.84 -16.81
CA ILE A 68 -4.82 22.07 -16.83
C ILE A 68 -5.54 20.80 -17.28
N ASP A 69 -6.82 20.67 -16.98
CA ASP A 69 -7.64 19.56 -17.48
C ASP A 69 -7.63 19.53 -19.02
N ASP A 70 -7.43 18.35 -19.59
CA ASP A 70 -7.46 18.15 -21.04
C ASP A 70 -8.93 18.08 -21.51
N PRO A 71 -9.44 19.07 -22.27
CA PRO A 71 -10.82 19.07 -22.74
C PRO A 71 -11.08 18.01 -23.83
N THR A 72 -10.03 17.35 -24.31
CA THR A 72 -10.09 16.26 -25.29
C THR A 72 -9.88 14.89 -24.64
N ALA A 73 -9.95 14.83 -23.31
CA ALA A 73 -9.89 13.58 -22.57
C ALA A 73 -10.96 12.60 -23.07
N ASP A 74 -10.57 11.33 -23.14
CA ASP A 74 -11.46 10.24 -23.48
C ASP A 74 -12.11 9.75 -22.19
N ASP A 75 -13.40 10.06 -22.00
CA ASP A 75 -14.17 9.73 -20.80
C ASP A 75 -14.16 8.22 -20.49
N ASP A 76 -14.14 7.36 -21.51
CA ASP A 76 -14.09 5.91 -21.33
C ASP A 76 -12.73 5.49 -20.78
N LEU A 77 -11.64 6.05 -21.32
CA LEU A 77 -10.30 5.81 -20.81
C LEU A 77 -10.16 6.29 -19.37
N ILE A 78 -10.63 7.50 -19.06
CA ILE A 78 -10.59 8.05 -17.71
C ILE A 78 -11.34 7.16 -16.73
N THR A 79 -12.55 6.77 -17.09
CA THR A 79 -13.39 5.90 -16.26
C THR A 79 -12.73 4.54 -16.02
N VAL A 80 -12.11 3.94 -17.04
CA VAL A 80 -11.38 2.68 -16.90
C VAL A 80 -10.18 2.84 -15.98
N MET A 81 -9.38 3.90 -16.18
CA MET A 81 -8.19 4.15 -15.39
C MET A 81 -8.53 4.46 -13.92
N GLU A 82 -9.57 5.25 -13.65
CA GLU A 82 -10.06 5.53 -12.30
C GLU A 82 -10.49 4.25 -11.58
N LYS A 83 -11.34 3.43 -12.21
CA LYS A 83 -11.82 2.18 -11.60
C LYS A 83 -10.69 1.22 -11.32
N SER A 84 -9.78 1.06 -12.28
CA SER A 84 -8.59 0.23 -12.10
C SER A 84 -7.71 0.76 -10.98
N PHE A 85 -7.52 2.07 -10.89
CA PHE A 85 -6.76 2.71 -9.82
C PHE A 85 -7.35 2.41 -8.44
N CYS A 86 -8.66 2.61 -8.26
CA CYS A 86 -9.29 2.35 -6.96
C CYS A 86 -9.26 0.86 -6.58
N LEU A 87 -9.31 -0.05 -7.55
CA LEU A 87 -9.18 -1.48 -7.30
C LEU A 87 -7.76 -1.84 -6.87
N LEU A 88 -6.74 -1.41 -7.62
CA LEU A 88 -5.34 -1.69 -7.34
C LEU A 88 -4.91 -1.11 -5.98
N LEU A 89 -5.34 0.12 -5.66
CA LEU A 89 -5.11 0.73 -4.36
C LEU A 89 -5.70 -0.12 -3.23
N ARG A 90 -6.95 -0.56 -3.37
CA ARG A 90 -7.61 -1.40 -2.35
C ARG A 90 -6.93 -2.75 -2.19
N GLU A 91 -6.56 -3.39 -3.29
CA GLU A 91 -5.84 -4.67 -3.26
C GLU A 91 -4.51 -4.51 -2.51
N ARG A 92 -3.71 -3.51 -2.89
CA ARG A 92 -2.45 -3.23 -2.21
C ARG A 92 -2.64 -2.95 -0.73
N TYR A 93 -3.72 -2.27 -0.38
CA TYR A 93 -4.03 -1.98 1.01
C TYR A 93 -4.36 -3.24 1.82
N ASN A 94 -5.25 -4.08 1.29
CA ASN A 94 -5.64 -5.33 1.94
C ASN A 94 -4.43 -6.24 2.17
N GLU A 95 -3.50 -6.31 1.20
CA GLU A 95 -2.25 -7.06 1.36
C GLU A 95 -1.40 -6.57 2.54
N LEU A 96 -1.34 -5.25 2.75
CA LEU A 96 -0.56 -4.66 3.84
C LEU A 96 -1.23 -4.86 5.20
N GLU A 97 -2.56 -4.77 5.27
CA GLU A 97 -3.33 -5.06 6.48
C GLU A 97 -3.20 -6.54 6.90
N GLU A 98 -3.28 -7.46 5.93
CA GLU A 98 -3.09 -8.89 6.17
C GLU A 98 -1.69 -9.19 6.70
N LYS A 99 -0.64 -8.65 6.05
CA LYS A 99 0.75 -8.79 6.53
C LYS A 99 0.95 -8.27 7.94
N ALA A 100 0.43 -7.08 8.25
CA ALA A 100 0.53 -6.51 9.60
C ALA A 100 -0.18 -7.39 10.65
N THR A 101 -1.29 -8.00 10.29
CA THR A 101 -2.04 -8.93 11.16
C THR A 101 -1.28 -10.22 11.39
N ASP A 102 -0.69 -10.79 10.34
CA ASP A 102 0.10 -12.01 10.42
C ASP A 102 1.38 -11.81 11.22
N GLU A 103 2.13 -10.73 10.99
CA GLU A 103 3.29 -10.36 11.81
C GLU A 103 2.93 -10.21 13.29
N LYS A 104 1.77 -9.61 13.58
CA LYS A 104 1.30 -9.48 14.96
C LYS A 104 1.00 -10.84 15.58
N ARG A 105 0.35 -11.74 14.85
CA ARG A 105 0.08 -13.12 15.30
C ARG A 105 1.37 -13.90 15.53
N GLU A 106 2.36 -13.78 14.64
CA GLU A 106 3.67 -14.42 14.80
C GLU A 106 4.38 -13.94 16.06
N ARG A 107 4.42 -12.61 16.30
CA ARG A 107 4.99 -12.05 17.54
C ARG A 107 4.24 -12.49 18.81
N GLU A 108 2.92 -12.67 18.72
CA GLU A 108 2.13 -13.20 19.83
C GLU A 108 2.38 -14.69 20.05
N GLN A 109 2.55 -15.49 19.00
CA GLN A 109 2.94 -16.89 19.11
C GLN A 109 4.35 -17.06 19.67
N GLU A 110 5.33 -16.28 19.23
CA GLU A 110 6.68 -16.28 19.82
C GLU A 110 6.64 -15.96 21.33
N LYS A 111 5.77 -15.06 21.78
CA LYS A 111 5.57 -14.79 23.22
C LYS A 111 4.95 -15.96 23.99
N ILE A 112 4.21 -16.84 23.31
CA ILE A 112 3.58 -18.02 23.92
C ILE A 112 4.58 -19.18 24.01
N PHE A 113 5.52 -19.30 23.06
CA PHE A 113 6.62 -20.27 23.13
C PHE A 113 7.71 -19.81 24.09
N ARG A 114 7.46 -20.00 25.39
CA ARG A 114 8.51 -19.89 26.41
C ARG A 114 9.63 -20.87 26.09
N THR A 115 10.86 -20.39 26.11
CA THR A 115 12.02 -21.27 26.03
C THR A 115 12.04 -22.22 27.23
N GLY A 116 12.59 -23.42 27.06
CA GLY A 116 12.65 -24.37 28.18
C GLY A 116 13.32 -23.75 29.40
N ASP A 117 14.35 -22.91 29.20
CA ASP A 117 15.08 -22.26 30.29
C ASP A 117 14.23 -21.22 31.02
N GLU A 118 13.35 -20.49 30.33
CA GLU A 118 12.37 -19.59 30.98
C GLU A 118 11.38 -20.38 31.86
N VAL A 119 10.92 -21.55 31.37
CA VAL A 119 10.06 -22.45 32.17
C VAL A 119 10.82 -23.03 33.36
N ALA A 120 12.10 -23.38 33.19
CA ALA A 120 12.93 -23.90 34.27
C ALA A 120 13.18 -22.84 35.35
N GLN A 121 13.46 -21.59 34.96
CA GLN A 121 13.66 -20.47 35.87
C GLN A 121 12.40 -20.11 36.66
N GLU A 122 11.22 -20.12 36.05
CA GLU A 122 9.95 -19.95 36.78
C GLU A 122 9.72 -21.06 37.81
N ASN A 123 10.18 -22.28 37.54
CA ASN A 123 10.10 -23.41 38.45
C ASN A 123 11.26 -23.46 39.46
N GLY A 124 12.09 -22.41 39.53
CA GLY A 124 13.18 -22.28 40.50
C GLY A 124 14.49 -22.96 40.12
N PHE A 125 14.65 -23.41 38.87
CA PHE A 125 15.87 -24.02 38.35
C PHE A 125 16.73 -23.01 37.61
N GLY A 126 18.06 -23.17 37.66
CA GLY A 126 18.97 -22.29 36.93
C GLY A 126 18.88 -22.44 35.40
N SER A 127 18.50 -23.63 34.93
CA SER A 127 18.31 -24.00 33.52
C SER A 127 17.48 -25.29 33.41
N VAL A 128 16.99 -25.62 32.21
CA VAL A 128 16.35 -26.93 31.93
C VAL A 128 17.30 -28.07 32.23
N ALA A 129 18.58 -27.90 31.87
CA ALA A 129 19.58 -28.94 32.09
C ALA A 129 19.76 -29.26 33.58
N ASP A 130 19.50 -28.31 34.47
CA ASP A 130 19.58 -28.51 35.92
C ASP A 130 18.32 -29.15 36.51
N SER A 131 17.14 -28.98 35.89
CA SER A 131 15.91 -29.63 36.35
C SER A 131 15.92 -31.15 36.16
N TYR A 132 16.70 -31.66 35.20
CA TYR A 132 16.84 -33.11 34.94
C TYR A 132 17.90 -33.82 35.80
N LYS A 133 18.62 -33.10 36.66
CA LYS A 133 19.67 -33.66 37.53
C LYS A 133 19.20 -33.98 38.95
N GLN A 134 17.90 -33.82 39.25
CA GLN A 134 17.25 -34.21 40.49
C GLN A 134 16.68 -35.63 40.41
#